data_AF-A0AAD4BFK8-F1
#
_entry.id   AF-A0AAD4BFK8-F1
#
_cell.length_a   1.000
_cell.length_b   1.000
_cell.length_c   1.000
_cell.angle_alpha   90.00
_cell.angle_beta   90.00
_cell.angle_gamma   90.00
#
_symmetry.space_group_name_H-M   'P 1'
#
loop_
_entity.id
_entity.type
_entity.pdbx_description
1 polymer ?
#
loop_
_entity_poly.entity_id
_entity_poly.type
_entity_poly.pdbx_seq_one_letter_code
_entity_poly.pdbx_strand_id
1 'polypeptide(L)'
;NPHHNERPNYMLPEFEEARLFFTVEGKTDQEAAAWLSNVWDFSNTRAIAAWDQQRAAEVEALQEDRERLEQEAERQHLLREQEEEQAKQEERKKYKSKFAPIPDRPLPRTSLLLPAQHALNKLRKGDYVPLYFFTNKGIREA
;
A
#
# COMPACT_ATOMS: atom_id res chain seq x y z
N ASN A 1 4.54 -3.03 -30.50
CA ASN A 1 5.76 -3.68 -29.96
C ASN A 1 6.62 -4.11 -31.14
N PRO A 2 7.73 -3.43 -31.43
CA PRO A 2 8.64 -3.77 -32.54
C PRO A 2 9.20 -5.20 -32.47
N HIS A 3 9.25 -5.80 -31.26
CA HIS A 3 9.66 -7.19 -31.06
C HIS A 3 8.75 -8.22 -31.75
N HIS A 4 7.51 -7.86 -32.11
CA HIS A 4 6.56 -8.78 -32.77
C HIS A 4 6.48 -8.57 -34.28
N ASN A 5 7.29 -7.68 -34.85
CA ASN A 5 7.29 -7.46 -36.28
C ASN A 5 8.03 -8.60 -36.97
N GLU A 6 7.37 -9.24 -37.92
CA GLU A 6 7.98 -10.26 -38.78
C GLU A 6 8.59 -9.61 -40.02
N ARG A 7 9.75 -10.12 -40.44
CA ARG A 7 10.41 -9.65 -41.66
C ARG A 7 9.59 -10.05 -42.89
N PRO A 8 9.21 -9.10 -43.76
CA PRO A 8 8.53 -9.43 -45.00
C PRO A 8 9.40 -10.32 -45.90
N ASN A 9 8.75 -11.24 -46.63
CA ASN A 9 9.44 -12.02 -47.65
C ASN A 9 9.56 -11.22 -48.95
N TYR A 10 10.69 -10.53 -49.12
CA TYR A 10 10.97 -9.69 -50.29
C TYR A 10 11.16 -10.45 -51.60
N MET A 11 11.07 -11.79 -51.62
CA MET A 11 11.02 -12.59 -52.86
C MET A 11 9.60 -12.73 -53.42
N LEU A 12 8.56 -12.32 -52.69
CA LEU A 12 7.19 -12.37 -53.19
C LEU A 12 6.94 -11.38 -54.34
N PRO A 13 5.99 -11.66 -55.25
CA PRO A 13 5.67 -10.78 -56.37
C PRO A 13 5.27 -9.35 -55.95
N GLU A 14 4.66 -9.20 -54.77
CA GLU A 14 4.24 -7.92 -54.21
C GLU A 14 5.40 -6.91 -54.01
N PHE A 15 6.64 -7.40 -53.92
CA PHE A 15 7.84 -6.59 -53.77
C PHE A 15 8.66 -6.47 -55.06
N GLU A 16 8.12 -6.87 -56.21
CA GLU A 16 8.83 -6.81 -57.50
C GLU A 16 9.26 -5.38 -57.86
N GLU A 17 8.37 -4.40 -57.69
CA GLU A 17 8.72 -2.98 -57.89
C GLU A 17 9.85 -2.53 -56.97
N ALA A 18 9.81 -2.93 -55.70
CA ALA A 18 10.86 -2.61 -54.73
C ALA A 18 12.21 -3.26 -55.10
N ARG A 19 12.20 -4.49 -55.63
CA ARG A 19 13.41 -5.16 -56.13
C ARG A 19 13.95 -4.51 -57.40
N LEU A 20 13.08 -4.06 -58.31
CA LEU A 20 13.45 -3.41 -59.57
C LEU A 20 14.35 -2.19 -59.36
N PHE A 21 14.18 -1.43 -58.28
CA PHE A 21 15.06 -0.31 -57.93
C PHE A 21 16.53 -0.74 -57.71
N PHE A 22 16.77 -1.99 -57.33
CA PHE A 22 18.10 -2.50 -57.01
C PHE A 22 18.68 -3.39 -58.12
N THR A 23 17.86 -3.89 -59.05
CA THR A 23 18.31 -4.74 -60.17
C THR A 23 18.80 -3.93 -61.39
N VAL A 24 18.51 -2.63 -61.46
CA VAL A 24 18.99 -1.71 -62.53
C VAL A 24 20.52 -1.70 -62.67
N GLU A 25 21.27 -2.03 -61.62
CA GLU A 25 22.75 -2.11 -61.62
C GLU A 25 23.32 -3.47 -62.04
N GLY A 26 22.52 -4.38 -62.62
CA GLY A 26 22.96 -5.73 -62.98
C GLY A 26 22.98 -6.73 -61.82
N LYS A 27 22.36 -6.37 -60.69
CA LYS A 27 22.15 -7.26 -59.54
C LYS A 27 20.97 -8.18 -59.79
N THR A 28 21.05 -9.38 -59.24
CA THR A 28 19.98 -10.38 -59.29
C THR A 28 18.85 -10.03 -58.34
N ASP A 29 17.65 -10.56 -58.60
CA ASP A 29 16.49 -10.42 -57.69
C ASP A 29 16.79 -10.94 -56.28
N GLN A 30 17.62 -11.98 -56.15
CA GLN A 30 18.05 -12.50 -54.85
C GLN A 30 18.90 -11.50 -54.08
N GLU A 31 19.83 -10.81 -54.75
CA GLU A 31 20.65 -9.77 -54.12
C GLU A 31 19.81 -8.56 -53.73
N ALA A 32 18.85 -8.16 -54.57
CA ALA A 32 17.92 -7.08 -54.27
C ALA A 32 17.05 -7.40 -53.03
N ALA A 33 16.51 -8.62 -52.95
CA ALA A 33 15.73 -9.08 -51.79
C ALA A 33 16.58 -9.17 -50.51
N ALA A 34 17.85 -9.59 -50.62
CA ALA A 34 18.79 -9.61 -49.49
C ALA A 34 19.09 -8.20 -48.97
N TRP A 35 19.28 -7.23 -49.87
CA TRP A 35 19.44 -5.82 -49.50
C TRP A 35 18.23 -5.27 -48.76
N LEU A 36 17.01 -5.49 -49.27
CA LEU A 36 15.78 -5.06 -48.61
C LEU A 36 15.60 -5.72 -47.24
N SER A 37 15.97 -6.99 -47.11
CA SER A 37 15.97 -7.70 -45.82
C SER A 37 16.93 -7.04 -44.82
N ASN A 38 18.15 -6.71 -45.24
CA ASN A 38 19.14 -6.07 -44.38
C ASN A 38 18.70 -4.67 -43.92
N VAL A 39 18.10 -3.89 -44.82
CA VAL A 39 17.56 -2.56 -44.49
C VAL A 39 16.42 -2.68 -43.47
N TRP A 40 15.54 -3.66 -43.65
CA TRP A 40 14.49 -3.95 -42.69
C TRP A 40 15.05 -4.37 -41.33
N ASP A 41 16.04 -5.27 -41.29
CA ASP A 41 16.67 -5.74 -40.05
C ASP A 41 17.30 -4.58 -39.28
N PHE A 42 17.99 -3.67 -39.98
CA PHE A 42 18.56 -2.46 -39.37
C PHE A 42 17.48 -1.53 -38.80
N SER A 43 16.43 -1.27 -39.58
CA SER A 43 15.30 -0.43 -39.15
C SER A 43 14.58 -1.03 -37.94
N ASN A 44 14.30 -2.34 -37.97
CA ASN A 44 13.59 -3.03 -36.91
C ASN A 44 14.44 -3.10 -35.63
N THR A 45 15.74 -3.37 -35.74
CA THR A 45 16.68 -3.33 -34.60
C THR A 45 16.68 -1.96 -33.93
N ARG A 46 16.72 -0.88 -34.72
CA ARG A 46 16.64 0.49 -34.19
C ARG A 46 15.30 0.77 -33.52
N ALA A 47 14.20 0.29 -34.10
CA ALA A 47 12.87 0.45 -33.52
C ALA A 47 12.73 -0.31 -32.18
N ILE A 48 13.27 -1.53 -32.10
CA ILE A 48 13.36 -2.33 -30.88
C ILE A 48 14.13 -1.56 -29.80
N ALA A 49 15.33 -1.06 -30.11
CA ALA A 49 16.14 -0.32 -29.14
C ALA A 49 15.44 0.94 -28.62
N ALA A 50 14.79 1.71 -29.51
CA ALA A 50 14.03 2.89 -29.12
C ALA A 50 12.83 2.53 -28.22
N TRP A 51 12.13 1.45 -28.54
CA TRP A 51 11.03 0.95 -27.74
C TRP A 51 11.48 0.51 -26.34
N ASP A 52 12.58 -0.24 -26.26
CA ASP A 52 13.12 -0.71 -24.98
C ASP A 52 13.59 0.47 -24.11
N GLN A 53 14.20 1.49 -24.73
CA GLN A 53 14.57 2.72 -24.03
C GLN A 53 13.34 3.46 -23.49
N GLN A 54 12.28 3.59 -24.29
CA GLN A 54 11.04 4.20 -23.83
C GLN A 54 10.43 3.42 -22.66
N ARG A 55 10.39 2.09 -22.77
CA ARG A 55 9.86 1.22 -21.71
C ARG A 55 10.67 1.32 -20.42
N ALA A 56 11.99 1.39 -20.52
CA ALA A 56 12.86 1.59 -19.36
C ALA A 56 12.59 2.94 -18.68
N ALA A 57 12.50 4.02 -19.47
CA ALA A 57 12.22 5.36 -18.95
C ALA A 57 10.83 5.45 -18.29
N GLU A 58 9.81 4.80 -18.85
CA GLU A 58 8.47 4.72 -18.24
C GLU A 58 8.50 4.01 -16.88
N VAL A 59 9.26 2.91 -16.77
CA VAL A 59 9.39 2.15 -15.52
C VAL A 59 10.17 2.95 -14.48
N GLU A 60 11.26 3.59 -14.86
CA GLU A 60 12.07 4.44 -13.99
C GLU A 60 11.26 5.62 -13.47
N ALA A 61 10.54 6.35 -14.34
CA ALA A 61 9.70 7.46 -13.94
C ALA A 61 8.59 7.03 -12.96
N LEU A 62 7.99 5.84 -13.16
CA LEU A 62 6.99 5.30 -12.23
C LEU A 62 7.60 4.93 -10.88
N GLN A 63 8.84 4.43 -10.87
CA GLN A 63 9.57 4.12 -9.64
C GLN A 63 9.91 5.41 -8.87
N GLU A 64 10.46 6.41 -9.55
CA GLU A 64 10.77 7.71 -8.94
C GLU A 64 9.54 8.40 -8.34
N ASP A 65 8.39 8.36 -9.03
CA ASP A 65 7.15 8.96 -8.53
C ASP A 65 6.65 8.23 -7.28
N ARG A 66 6.75 6.90 -7.25
CA ARG A 66 6.42 6.09 -6.05
C ARG A 66 7.34 6.42 -4.88
N GLU A 67 8.65 6.46 -5.11
CA GLU A 67 9.62 6.78 -4.06
C GLU A 67 9.39 8.20 -3.52
N ARG A 68 9.07 9.17 -4.39
CA ARG A 68 8.72 10.53 -3.97
C ARG A 68 7.48 10.55 -3.09
N LEU A 69 6.43 9.84 -3.48
CA LEU A 69 5.19 9.77 -2.72
C LEU A 69 5.40 9.12 -1.35
N GLU A 70 6.18 8.05 -1.29
CA GLU A 70 6.55 7.36 -0.04
C GLU A 70 7.35 8.30 0.88
N GLN A 71 8.37 8.98 0.36
CA GLN A 71 9.16 9.95 1.12
C GLN A 71 8.33 11.15 1.62
N GLU A 72 7.34 11.59 0.84
CA GLU A 72 6.44 12.66 1.27
C GLU A 72 5.48 12.17 2.36
N ALA A 73 4.94 10.96 2.21
CA ALA A 73 4.08 10.34 3.22
C ALA A 73 4.83 10.14 4.55
N GLU A 74 6.08 9.65 4.52
CA GLU A 74 6.91 9.50 5.72
C GLU A 74 7.19 10.85 6.39
N ARG A 75 7.51 11.89 5.60
CA ARG A 75 7.72 13.23 6.14
C ARG A 75 6.46 13.78 6.80
N GLN A 76 5.29 13.60 6.17
CA GLN A 76 4.02 14.01 6.75
C GLN A 76 3.70 13.23 8.03
N HIS A 77 3.98 11.93 8.07
CA HIS A 77 3.79 11.11 9.26
C HIS A 77 4.64 11.62 10.42
N LEU A 78 5.94 11.83 10.18
CA LEU A 78 6.86 12.33 11.19
C LEU A 78 6.46 13.71 11.72
N LEU A 79 5.99 14.61 10.85
CA LEU A 79 5.49 15.92 11.25
C LEU A 79 4.26 15.82 12.14
N ARG A 80 3.30 14.94 11.79
CA ARG A 80 2.11 14.71 12.62
C ARG A 80 2.46 14.12 13.99
N GLU A 81 3.37 13.16 14.04
CA GLU A 81 3.83 12.59 15.31
C GLU A 81 4.48 13.66 16.21
N GLN A 82 5.34 14.52 15.64
CA GLN A 82 5.93 15.62 16.39
C GLN A 82 4.88 16.63 16.87
N GLU A 83 3.91 16.98 16.04
CA GLU A 83 2.83 17.89 16.42
C GLU A 83 1.96 17.29 17.53
N GLU A 84 1.61 16.01 17.45
CA GLU A 84 0.88 15.31 18.50
C GLU A 84 1.66 15.24 19.82
N GLU A 85 2.97 14.95 19.75
CA GLU A 85 3.82 14.93 20.94
C GLU A 85 3.90 16.31 21.58
N GLN A 86 4.07 17.36 20.78
CA GLN A 86 4.07 18.74 21.27
C GLN A 86 2.73 19.09 21.92
N ALA A 87 1.61 18.77 21.28
CA ALA A 87 0.27 18.99 21.83
C ALA A 87 0.06 18.24 23.16
N LYS A 88 0.50 16.98 23.26
CA LYS A 88 0.45 16.19 24.51
C LYS A 88 1.30 16.82 25.61
N GLN A 89 2.50 17.33 25.27
CA GLN A 89 3.35 18.03 26.23
C GLN A 89 2.73 19.33 26.71
N GLU A 90 2.14 20.12 25.82
CA GLU A 90 1.43 21.36 26.16
C GLU A 90 0.21 21.09 27.04
N GLU A 91 -0.58 20.06 26.71
CA GLU A 91 -1.72 19.64 27.51
C GLU A 91 -1.29 19.23 28.93
N ARG A 92 -0.23 18.43 29.05
CA ARG A 92 0.36 18.04 30.34
C ARG A 92 0.85 19.25 31.13
N LYS A 93 1.46 20.24 30.48
CA LYS A 93 1.91 21.48 31.11
C LYS A 93 0.72 22.32 31.61
N LYS A 94 -0.37 22.38 30.84
CA LYS A 94 -1.58 23.16 31.17
C LYS A 94 -2.43 22.51 32.27
N TYR A 95 -2.58 21.19 32.24
CA TYR A 95 -3.46 20.44 33.15
C TYR A 95 -2.71 19.46 34.05
N LYS A 96 -1.66 19.92 34.72
CA LYS A 96 -0.77 19.09 35.57
C LYS A 96 -1.51 18.19 36.57
N SER A 97 -2.62 18.67 37.14
CA SER A 97 -3.41 17.91 38.11
C SER A 97 -4.13 16.70 37.50
N LYS A 98 -4.53 16.75 36.22
CA LYS A 98 -5.17 15.63 35.52
C LYS A 98 -4.21 14.50 35.19
N PHE A 99 -2.94 14.84 34.98
CA PHE A 99 -1.87 13.88 34.66
C PHE A 99 -1.02 13.52 35.87
N ALA A 100 -1.43 13.92 37.07
CA ALA A 100 -0.75 13.53 38.30
C ALA A 100 -0.91 12.00 38.49
N PRO A 101 0.17 11.27 38.83
CA PRO A 101 0.08 9.86 39.16
C PRO A 101 -0.95 9.65 40.27
N ILE A 102 -1.87 8.69 40.08
CA ILE A 102 -2.76 8.28 41.15
C ILE A 102 -1.87 7.64 42.22
N PRO A 103 -1.88 8.13 43.47
CA PRO A 103 -1.07 7.57 44.52
C PRO A 103 -1.44 6.10 44.71
N ASP A 104 -0.43 5.23 44.79
CA ASP A 104 -0.62 3.82 45.12
C ASP A 104 -1.08 3.74 46.58
N ARG A 105 -2.40 3.77 46.76
CA ARG A 105 -3.02 3.60 48.07
C ARG A 105 -3.33 2.12 48.22
N PRO A 106 -2.97 1.51 49.36
CA PRO A 106 -3.39 0.15 49.62
C PRO A 106 -4.91 0.09 49.51
N LEU A 107 -5.40 -0.96 48.83
CA LEU A 107 -6.83 -1.23 48.79
C LEU A 107 -7.37 -1.17 50.23
N PRO A 108 -8.53 -0.52 50.46
CA PRO A 108 -9.16 -0.53 51.76
C PRO A 108 -9.23 -1.98 52.24
N ARG A 109 -8.63 -2.28 53.40
CA ARG A 109 -8.69 -3.62 54.03
C ARG A 109 -10.10 -3.96 54.53
N THR A 110 -11.06 -3.06 54.30
CA THR A 110 -12.46 -3.24 54.60
C THR A 110 -13.00 -4.33 53.69
N SER A 111 -13.44 -5.45 54.26
CA SER A 111 -14.14 -6.49 53.51
C SER A 111 -15.28 -5.86 52.72
N LEU A 112 -15.31 -6.10 51.41
CA LEU A 112 -16.41 -5.65 50.56
C LEU A 112 -17.70 -6.29 51.08
N LEU A 113 -18.64 -5.47 51.52
CA LEU A 113 -19.96 -5.92 51.97
C LEU A 113 -20.74 -6.36 50.73
N LEU A 114 -20.63 -7.66 50.40
CA LEU A 114 -21.36 -8.25 49.29
C LEU A 114 -22.72 -8.76 49.76
N PRO A 115 -23.82 -8.48 49.04
CA PRO A 115 -25.12 -9.08 49.29
C PRO A 115 -25.07 -10.60 49.32
N ALA A 116 -26.01 -11.20 50.07
CA ALA A 116 -26.19 -12.65 50.14
C ALA A 116 -26.16 -13.29 48.74
N GLN A 117 -25.45 -14.40 48.58
CA GLN A 117 -25.38 -15.10 47.28
C GLN A 117 -26.77 -15.49 46.76
N HIS A 118 -27.71 -15.81 47.65
CA HIS A 118 -29.11 -16.06 47.31
C HIS A 118 -29.77 -14.86 46.60
N ALA A 119 -29.58 -13.65 47.13
CA ALA A 119 -30.10 -12.41 46.56
C ALA A 119 -29.49 -12.13 45.18
N LEU A 120 -28.18 -12.34 45.03
CA LEU A 120 -27.49 -12.20 43.75
C LEU A 120 -27.99 -13.21 42.70
N ASN A 121 -28.23 -14.45 43.09
CA ASN A 121 -28.72 -15.50 42.20
C ASN A 121 -30.15 -15.24 41.72
N LYS A 122 -31.03 -14.73 42.59
CA LYS A 122 -32.39 -14.32 42.19
C LYS A 122 -32.37 -13.11 41.27
N LEU A 123 -31.54 -12.11 41.56
CA LEU A 123 -31.39 -10.93 40.70
C LEU A 123 -30.91 -11.32 39.29
N ARG A 124 -29.97 -12.27 39.18
CA ARG A 124 -29.52 -12.82 37.89
C ARG A 124 -30.61 -13.55 37.11
N LYS A 125 -31.56 -14.17 37.81
CA LYS A 125 -32.72 -14.85 37.21
C LYS A 125 -33.86 -13.90 36.85
N GLY A 126 -33.77 -12.61 37.24
CA GLY A 126 -34.84 -11.64 37.09
C GLY A 126 -35.96 -11.79 38.13
N ASP A 127 -35.74 -12.59 39.17
CA ASP A 127 -36.72 -12.81 40.23
C ASP A 127 -36.75 -11.62 41.20
N TYR A 128 -37.91 -11.41 41.84
CA TYR A 128 -38.04 -10.42 42.90
C TYR A 128 -37.12 -10.74 44.09
N VAL A 129 -36.37 -9.74 44.56
CA VAL A 129 -35.51 -9.81 45.74
C VAL A 129 -35.83 -8.65 46.67
N PRO A 130 -36.16 -8.91 47.96
CA PRO A 130 -36.34 -7.84 48.94
C PRO A 130 -35.08 -6.97 49.08
N LEU A 131 -35.27 -5.65 49.09
CA LEU A 131 -34.17 -4.68 49.26
C LEU A 131 -33.39 -4.88 50.58
N TYR A 132 -33.99 -5.54 51.57
CA TYR A 132 -33.36 -5.89 52.84
C TYR A 132 -31.99 -6.57 52.66
N PHE A 133 -31.86 -7.49 51.70
CA PHE A 133 -30.61 -8.24 51.44
C PHE A 133 -29.45 -7.37 50.94
N PHE A 134 -29.73 -6.12 50.52
CA PHE A 134 -28.73 -5.15 50.07
C PHE A 134 -28.45 -4.07 51.13
N THR A 135 -29.08 -4.16 52.30
CA THR A 135 -28.79 -3.26 53.43
C THR A 135 -27.59 -3.75 54.22
N ASN A 136 -26.88 -2.84 54.90
CA ASN A 136 -25.75 -3.21 55.78
C ASN A 136 -26.12 -4.28 56.82
N LYS A 137 -27.38 -4.26 57.30
CA LYS A 137 -27.90 -5.24 58.24
C LYS A 137 -28.11 -6.60 57.54
N GLY A 138 -28.82 -6.62 56.43
CA GLY A 138 -29.05 -7.85 55.67
C GLY A 138 -27.78 -8.49 55.09
N ILE A 139 -26.74 -7.70 54.79
CA ILE A 139 -25.43 -8.22 54.38
C ILE A 139 -24.67 -8.88 55.53
N ARG A 140 -24.83 -8.39 56.76
CA ARG A 140 -24.15 -8.93 57.96
C ARG A 140 -24.84 -10.16 58.54
N GLU A 141 -26.13 -10.32 58.28
CA GLU A 141 -26.96 -11.43 58.77
C GLU A 141 -27.10 -12.59 57.77
N ALA A 142 -26.62 -12.41 56.54
CA ALA A 142 -26.63 -13.41 55.47
C ALA A 142 -25.52 -14.45 55.63
#